data_AF-A0A2J6MK71-F1
#
_entry.id   AF-A0A2J6MK71-F1
#
_cell.length_a   1.000
_cell.length_b   1.000
_cell.length_c   1.000
_cell.angle_alpha   90.00
_cell.angle_beta   90.00
_cell.angle_gamma   90.00
#
_symmetry.space_group_name_H-M   'P 1'
#
loop_
_entity.id
_entity.type
_entity.pdbx_description
1 polymer ?
#
loop_
_entity_poly.entity_id
_entity_poly.type
_entity_poly.pdbx_seq_one_letter_code
_entity_poly.pdbx_strand_id
1 'polypeptide(L)'
;MSALRVTTGPTPPRCRPPRARQFGLTLLEAVAFLGIAAVVLVGTVAFIGHAATAASANHLALEVNAIETNLRSLFLANGNGGYSALQQESTAALANAGVFPKSLQIGTSDGTTTVYNAWGGTVTVGTGVAPSGDDDYMPVVTYTNVPQDVCTRVLTMGGNWRYINVNDPSNAVGSQTLDGSTLTIAQAKSACSQSYNTIAWAFL
;
A
#
# COMPACT_ATOMS: atom_id res chain seq x y z
N MET A 1 -21.43 50.22 -62.25
CA MET A 1 -22.88 50.16 -61.94
C MET A 1 -23.41 48.77 -62.27
N SER A 2 -23.64 47.93 -61.27
CA SER A 2 -24.53 46.77 -61.40
C SER A 2 -24.92 46.32 -60.00
N ALA A 3 -26.19 46.53 -59.67
CA ALA A 3 -26.77 46.18 -58.37
C ALA A 3 -27.28 44.73 -58.42
N LEU A 4 -26.74 43.89 -57.54
CA LEU A 4 -27.21 42.52 -57.34
C LEU A 4 -28.47 42.56 -56.45
N ARG A 5 -29.65 42.28 -57.02
CA ARG A 5 -30.90 42.11 -56.27
C ARG A 5 -30.94 40.72 -55.64
N VAL A 6 -30.88 40.65 -54.32
CA VAL A 6 -31.15 39.44 -53.53
C VAL A 6 -32.67 39.25 -53.43
N THR A 7 -33.17 38.14 -53.96
CA THR A 7 -34.57 37.73 -53.82
C THR A 7 -34.73 36.84 -52.59
N THR A 8 -35.52 37.27 -51.61
CA THR A 8 -35.86 36.48 -50.42
C THR A 8 -36.92 35.44 -50.74
N GLY A 9 -36.60 34.15 -50.61
CA GLY A 9 -37.56 33.05 -50.69
C GLY A 9 -38.43 32.89 -49.43
N PRO A 10 -39.52 32.10 -49.49
CA PRO A 10 -40.47 31.94 -48.39
C PRO A 10 -39.89 31.09 -47.25
N THR A 11 -40.18 31.50 -46.00
CA THR A 11 -39.73 30.84 -44.76
C THR A 11 -40.50 29.54 -44.48
N PRO A 12 -39.82 28.46 -44.03
CA PRO A 12 -40.49 27.20 -43.70
C PRO A 12 -41.28 27.28 -42.38
N PRO A 13 -42.34 26.45 -42.20
CA PRO A 13 -43.14 26.43 -40.99
C PRO A 13 -42.34 25.87 -39.79
N ARG A 14 -42.41 26.56 -38.65
CA ARG A 14 -41.77 26.14 -37.39
C ARG A 14 -42.53 24.95 -36.77
N CYS A 15 -41.90 23.78 -36.70
CA CYS A 15 -42.37 22.67 -35.87
C CYS A 15 -42.24 23.03 -34.37
N ARG A 16 -43.34 22.91 -33.62
CA ARG A 16 -43.34 23.03 -32.15
C ARG A 16 -42.79 21.74 -31.53
N PRO A 17 -41.85 21.81 -30.57
CA PRO A 17 -41.38 20.62 -29.87
C PRO A 17 -42.48 20.06 -28.96
N PRO A 18 -42.55 18.72 -28.78
CA PRO A 18 -43.50 18.10 -27.85
C PRO A 18 -43.21 18.56 -26.42
N ARG A 19 -44.27 18.87 -25.66
CA ARG A 19 -44.16 19.20 -24.23
C ARG A 19 -43.66 17.97 -23.47
N ALA A 20 -42.51 18.09 -22.82
CA ALA A 20 -42.02 17.09 -21.89
C ALA A 20 -43.04 16.93 -20.75
N ARG A 21 -43.51 15.70 -20.52
CA ARG A 21 -44.37 15.38 -19.38
C ARG A 21 -43.57 15.58 -18.10
N GLN A 22 -44.01 16.51 -17.27
CA GLN A 22 -43.47 16.70 -15.93
C GLN A 22 -44.10 15.65 -15.03
N PHE A 23 -43.35 14.60 -14.71
CA PHE A 23 -43.73 13.65 -13.67
C PHE A 23 -43.50 14.35 -12.33
N GLY A 24 -44.59 14.82 -11.71
CA GLY A 24 -44.53 15.36 -10.36
C GLY A 24 -44.21 14.22 -9.40
N LEU A 25 -42.98 14.21 -8.87
CA LEU A 25 -42.64 13.32 -7.75
C LEU A 25 -43.54 13.67 -6.56
N THR A 26 -44.18 12.67 -5.97
CA THR A 26 -44.82 12.87 -4.68
C THR A 26 -43.74 13.11 -3.62
N LEU A 27 -44.00 13.99 -2.65
CA LEU A 27 -43.01 14.39 -1.63
C LEU A 27 -42.50 13.17 -0.84
N LEU A 28 -43.35 12.15 -0.65
CA LEU A 28 -43.02 10.91 0.04
C LEU A 28 -42.12 9.97 -0.80
N GLU A 29 -42.33 9.92 -2.12
CA GLU A 29 -41.51 9.14 -3.04
C GLU A 29 -40.10 9.72 -3.17
N ALA A 30 -39.97 11.05 -3.13
CA ALA A 30 -38.68 11.74 -3.13
C ALA A 30 -37.86 11.42 -1.87
N VAL A 31 -38.51 11.41 -0.70
CA VAL A 31 -37.85 11.06 0.57
C VAL A 31 -37.45 9.59 0.61
N ALA A 32 -38.28 8.68 0.07
CA ALA A 32 -37.93 7.27 -0.05
C ALA A 32 -36.71 7.06 -0.95
N PHE A 33 -36.64 7.76 -2.09
CA PHE A 33 -35.50 7.65 -3.01
C PHE A 33 -34.21 8.19 -2.39
N LEU A 34 -34.27 9.33 -1.68
CA LEU A 34 -33.12 9.89 -0.97
C LEU A 34 -32.63 8.97 0.16
N GLY A 35 -33.54 8.34 0.90
CA GLY A 35 -33.19 7.39 1.96
C GLY A 35 -32.44 6.16 1.43
N ILE A 36 -32.93 5.55 0.34
CA ILE A 36 -32.26 4.41 -0.29
C ILE A 36 -30.90 4.83 -0.87
N ALA A 37 -30.83 5.96 -1.55
CA ALA A 37 -29.59 6.48 -2.11
C ALA A 37 -28.53 6.71 -1.02
N ALA A 38 -28.91 7.25 0.14
CA ALA A 38 -27.99 7.47 1.25
C ALA A 38 -27.39 6.16 1.78
N VAL A 39 -28.22 5.12 2.00
CA VAL A 39 -27.73 3.81 2.49
C VAL A 39 -26.80 3.16 1.47
N VAL A 40 -27.14 3.22 0.17
CA VAL A 40 -26.29 2.68 -0.89
C VAL A 40 -24.93 3.41 -0.95
N LEU A 41 -24.92 4.74 -0.85
CA LEU A 41 -23.70 5.53 -0.84
C LEU A 41 -22.81 5.23 0.38
N VAL A 42 -23.40 5.06 1.57
CA VAL A 42 -22.65 4.64 2.76
C VAL A 42 -22.09 3.23 2.58
N GLY A 43 -22.88 2.32 2.03
CA GLY A 43 -22.48 0.94 1.76
C GLY A 43 -21.31 0.83 0.77
N THR A 44 -21.31 1.61 -0.32
CA THR A 44 -20.24 1.58 -1.31
C THR A 44 -18.92 2.11 -0.75
N VAL A 45 -18.94 3.20 0.02
CA VAL A 45 -17.73 3.75 0.67
C VAL A 45 -17.13 2.76 1.67
N ALA A 46 -17.99 2.12 2.48
CA ALA A 46 -17.55 1.11 3.45
C ALA A 46 -16.97 -0.15 2.79
N PHE A 47 -17.52 -0.58 1.65
CA PHE A 47 -17.05 -1.74 0.91
C PHE A 47 -15.68 -1.48 0.25
N ILE A 48 -15.47 -0.28 -0.32
CA ILE A 48 -14.20 0.10 -0.94
C ILE A 48 -13.06 0.10 0.09
N GLY A 49 -13.31 0.60 1.30
CA GLY A 49 -12.33 0.59 2.38
C GLY A 49 -11.82 -0.82 2.69
N HIS A 50 -12.73 -1.78 2.92
CA HIS A 50 -12.36 -3.15 3.27
C HIS A 50 -11.62 -3.89 2.14
N ALA A 51 -12.05 -3.68 0.88
CA ALA A 51 -11.39 -4.28 -0.28
C ALA A 51 -9.98 -3.71 -0.48
N ALA A 52 -9.81 -2.40 -0.26
CA ALA A 52 -8.51 -1.75 -0.34
C ALA A 52 -7.55 -2.25 0.75
N THR A 53 -8.01 -2.47 1.98
CA THR A 53 -7.18 -3.02 3.06
C THR A 53 -6.65 -4.41 2.72
N ALA A 54 -7.52 -5.30 2.24
CA ALA A 54 -7.14 -6.67 1.90
C ALA A 54 -6.13 -6.73 0.76
N ALA A 55 -6.38 -5.95 -0.30
CA ALA A 55 -5.46 -5.84 -1.43
C ALA A 55 -4.10 -5.27 -0.99
N SER A 56 -4.10 -4.22 -0.16
CA SER A 56 -2.85 -3.58 0.27
C SER A 56 -2.03 -4.45 1.21
N ALA A 57 -2.67 -5.22 2.10
CA ALA A 57 -1.98 -6.20 2.95
C ALA A 57 -1.37 -7.35 2.13
N ASN A 58 -2.09 -7.84 1.12
CA ASN A 58 -1.56 -8.86 0.20
C ASN A 58 -0.39 -8.33 -0.61
N HIS A 59 -0.50 -7.11 -1.12
CA HIS A 59 0.57 -6.46 -1.86
C HIS A 59 1.82 -6.30 -1.00
N LEU A 60 1.67 -5.79 0.22
CA LEU A 60 2.74 -5.67 1.20
C LEU A 60 3.42 -7.02 1.48
N ALA A 61 2.63 -8.08 1.71
CA ALA A 61 3.18 -9.43 1.92
C ALA A 61 4.00 -9.91 0.71
N LEU A 62 3.51 -9.70 -0.51
CA LEU A 62 4.23 -10.08 -1.73
C LEU A 62 5.53 -9.29 -1.90
N GLU A 63 5.51 -7.98 -1.63
CA GLU A 63 6.71 -7.14 -1.70
C GLU A 63 7.78 -7.58 -0.70
N VAL A 64 7.38 -7.81 0.55
CA VAL A 64 8.31 -8.22 1.61
C VAL A 64 8.96 -9.57 1.28
N ASN A 65 8.19 -10.56 0.82
CA ASN A 65 8.74 -11.86 0.38
C ASN A 65 9.62 -11.73 -0.87
N ALA A 66 9.31 -10.81 -1.79
CA ALA A 66 10.14 -10.56 -2.96
C ALA A 66 11.49 -9.94 -2.56
N ILE A 67 11.49 -8.98 -1.63
CA ILE A 67 12.72 -8.37 -1.09
C ILE A 67 13.58 -9.44 -0.41
N GLU A 68 13.00 -10.28 0.45
CA GLU A 68 13.71 -11.41 1.07
C GLU A 68 14.36 -12.32 0.02
N THR A 69 13.60 -12.72 -0.99
CA THR A 69 14.09 -13.61 -2.06
C THR A 69 15.26 -12.97 -2.82
N ASN A 70 15.14 -11.68 -3.14
CA ASN A 70 16.20 -10.95 -3.83
C ASN A 70 17.44 -10.79 -2.96
N LEU A 71 17.28 -10.51 -1.66
CA LEU A 71 18.40 -10.43 -0.71
C LEU A 71 19.11 -11.77 -0.59
N ARG A 72 18.37 -12.86 -0.45
CA ARG A 72 18.92 -14.21 -0.40
C ARG A 72 19.68 -14.55 -1.68
N SER A 73 19.11 -14.22 -2.84
CA SER A 73 19.77 -14.42 -4.13
C SER A 73 21.04 -13.59 -4.27
N LEU A 74 21.09 -12.38 -3.72
CA LEU A 74 22.25 -11.50 -3.86
C LEU A 74 23.38 -11.89 -2.89
N PHE A 75 23.06 -12.10 -1.61
CA PHE A 75 24.05 -12.26 -0.55
C PHE A 75 24.42 -13.71 -0.25
N LEU A 76 23.49 -14.67 -0.38
CA LEU A 76 23.77 -16.08 -0.09
C LEU A 76 24.15 -16.88 -1.34
N ALA A 77 23.57 -16.60 -2.51
CA ALA A 77 23.86 -17.39 -3.71
C ALA A 77 25.23 -17.08 -4.35
N ASN A 78 25.80 -15.89 -4.11
CA ASN A 78 27.05 -15.45 -4.74
C ASN A 78 28.28 -15.52 -3.82
N GLY A 79 28.13 -15.96 -2.56
CA GLY A 79 29.24 -16.06 -1.61
C GLY A 79 29.77 -14.69 -1.12
N ASN A 80 28.96 -13.63 -1.17
CA ASN A 80 29.33 -12.24 -0.84
C ASN A 80 29.52 -11.96 0.68
N GLY A 81 30.02 -12.93 1.45
CA GLY A 81 30.19 -12.76 2.91
C GLY A 81 28.88 -12.86 3.71
N GLY A 82 27.79 -13.31 3.08
CA GLY A 82 26.48 -13.47 3.71
C GLY A 82 25.83 -12.12 4.07
N TYR A 83 24.89 -12.15 5.01
CA TYR A 83 24.17 -10.94 5.43
C TYR A 83 25.01 -9.95 6.23
N SER A 84 26.24 -10.31 6.64
CA SER A 84 27.18 -9.36 7.24
C SER A 84 27.56 -8.21 6.29
N ALA A 85 27.66 -8.49 4.99
CA ALA A 85 28.00 -7.49 3.97
C ALA A 85 26.88 -6.46 3.78
N LEU A 86 25.63 -6.82 4.06
CA LEU A 86 24.47 -5.93 3.96
C LEU A 86 24.60 -4.68 4.85
N GLN A 87 25.38 -4.75 5.94
CA GLN A 87 25.64 -3.59 6.81
C GLN A 87 26.36 -2.44 6.11
N GLN A 88 27.16 -2.76 5.10
CA GLN A 88 27.99 -1.79 4.38
C GLN A 88 27.28 -1.25 3.13
N GLU A 89 26.13 -1.83 2.78
CA GLU A 89 25.40 -1.48 1.57
C GLU A 89 24.45 -0.30 1.79
N SER A 90 24.49 0.64 0.86
CA SER A 90 23.56 1.76 0.83
C SER A 90 22.23 1.38 0.17
N THR A 91 21.14 2.05 0.53
CA THR A 91 19.84 1.90 -0.16
C THR A 91 19.96 2.10 -1.67
N ALA A 92 20.83 3.00 -2.12
CA ALA A 92 21.09 3.23 -3.55
C ALA A 92 21.75 2.01 -4.23
N ALA A 93 22.72 1.39 -3.57
CA ALA A 93 23.38 0.19 -4.07
C ALA A 93 22.38 -0.99 -4.16
N LEU A 94 21.57 -1.19 -3.12
CA LEU A 94 20.52 -2.21 -3.10
C LEU A 94 19.44 -1.97 -4.17
N ALA A 95 19.07 -0.72 -4.40
CA ALA A 95 18.17 -0.34 -5.49
C ALA A 95 18.75 -0.66 -6.88
N ASN A 96 20.01 -0.33 -7.11
CA ASN A 96 20.70 -0.65 -8.36
C ASN A 96 20.89 -2.16 -8.56
N ALA A 97 21.07 -2.91 -7.47
CA ALA A 97 21.16 -4.37 -7.48
C ALA A 97 19.80 -5.07 -7.69
N GLY A 98 18.70 -4.31 -7.78
CA GLY A 98 17.38 -4.87 -8.02
C GLY A 98 16.76 -5.58 -6.81
N VAL A 99 17.19 -5.25 -5.59
CA VAL A 99 16.64 -5.82 -4.36
C VAL A 99 15.16 -5.45 -4.20
N PHE A 100 14.81 -4.20 -4.51
CA PHE A 100 13.44 -3.72 -4.37
C PHE A 100 12.58 -4.08 -5.60
N PRO A 101 11.37 -4.62 -5.41
CA PRO A 101 10.45 -4.88 -6.51
C PRO A 101 10.03 -3.57 -7.20
N LYS A 102 9.70 -3.67 -8.50
CA LYS A 102 9.28 -2.52 -9.32
C LYS A 102 7.96 -1.87 -8.89
N SER A 103 7.21 -2.52 -7.99
CA SER A 103 6.00 -1.95 -7.39
C SER A 103 6.31 -0.81 -6.42
N LEU A 104 7.53 -0.78 -5.87
CA LEU A 104 7.99 0.30 -5.00
C LEU A 104 8.52 1.47 -5.80
N GLN A 105 8.22 2.68 -5.34
CA GLN A 105 8.74 3.89 -5.96
C GLN A 105 10.11 4.21 -5.38
N ILE A 106 11.09 4.40 -6.26
CA ILE A 106 12.44 4.79 -5.87
C ILE A 106 12.63 6.25 -6.29
N GLY A 107 12.89 7.11 -5.31
CA GLY A 107 13.18 8.52 -5.52
C GLY A 107 14.59 8.85 -5.07
N THR A 108 15.26 9.75 -5.79
CA THR A 108 16.56 10.29 -5.37
C THR A 108 16.43 11.80 -5.25
N SER A 109 16.73 12.33 -4.07
CA SER A 109 16.79 13.77 -3.80
C SER A 109 18.09 14.09 -3.09
N ASP A 110 18.79 15.13 -3.53
CA ASP A 110 20.05 15.60 -2.93
C ASP A 110 21.09 14.47 -2.74
N GLY A 111 21.18 13.55 -3.71
CA GLY A 111 22.08 12.40 -3.67
C GLY A 111 21.66 11.26 -2.74
N THR A 112 20.54 11.39 -2.01
CA THR A 112 19.99 10.36 -1.13
C THR A 112 18.90 9.59 -1.86
N THR A 113 19.04 8.26 -1.94
CA THR A 113 18.03 7.37 -2.53
C THR A 113 17.09 6.85 -1.45
N THR A 114 15.79 7.05 -1.66
CA THR A 114 14.72 6.64 -0.77
C THR A 114 13.75 5.75 -1.53
N VAL A 115 13.33 4.66 -0.89
CA VAL A 115 12.29 3.77 -1.42
C VAL A 115 11.00 4.05 -0.67
N TYR A 116 9.91 4.28 -1.40
CA TYR A 116 8.61 4.65 -0.87
C TYR A 116 7.61 3.52 -1.04
N ASN A 117 6.81 3.31 0.01
CA ASN A 117 5.66 2.42 -0.02
C ASN A 117 4.39 3.14 -0.47
N ALA A 118 3.29 2.38 -0.61
CA ALA A 118 2.00 2.88 -1.10
C ALA A 118 1.35 3.98 -0.22
N TRP A 119 1.81 4.16 1.02
CA TRP A 119 1.23 5.11 1.98
C TRP A 119 2.13 6.33 2.20
N GLY A 120 3.15 6.54 1.38
CA GLY A 120 4.11 7.64 1.55
C GLY A 120 5.08 7.44 2.72
N GLY A 121 5.12 6.23 3.29
CA GLY A 121 6.21 5.80 4.15
C GLY A 121 7.40 5.31 3.35
N THR A 122 8.47 4.97 4.07
CA THR A 122 9.72 4.47 3.52
C THR A 122 9.85 2.95 3.69
N VAL A 123 10.61 2.35 2.77
CA VAL A 123 11.07 0.96 2.86
C VAL A 123 12.59 0.97 3.00
N THR A 124 13.10 0.35 4.06
CA THR A 124 14.53 0.21 4.29
C THR A 124 14.90 -1.25 4.46
N VAL A 125 16.14 -1.56 4.10
CA VAL A 125 16.74 -2.87 4.31
C VAL A 125 18.01 -2.67 5.10
N GLY A 126 18.24 -3.51 6.09
CA GLY A 126 19.46 -3.52 6.88
C GLY A 126 19.67 -4.88 7.51
N THR A 127 20.43 -4.92 8.60
CA THR A 127 20.66 -6.14 9.38
C THR A 127 20.19 -5.96 10.82
N GLY A 128 19.73 -7.04 11.44
CA GLY A 128 19.57 -7.16 12.87
C GLY A 128 20.38 -8.33 13.43
N VAL A 129 20.51 -8.40 14.75
CA VAL A 129 21.26 -9.47 15.45
C VAL A 129 20.26 -10.36 16.19
N ALA A 130 20.36 -11.68 16.02
CA ALA A 130 19.44 -12.61 16.66
C ALA A 130 19.43 -12.48 18.21
N PRO A 131 18.30 -12.78 18.89
CA PRO A 131 18.20 -12.68 20.35
C PRO A 131 19.15 -13.61 21.11
N SER A 132 19.67 -14.66 20.45
CA SER A 132 20.65 -15.60 21.03
C SER A 132 22.04 -14.98 21.20
N GLY A 133 22.29 -13.78 20.66
CA GLY A 133 23.57 -13.10 20.74
C GLY A 133 24.65 -13.69 19.84
N ASP A 134 24.28 -14.58 18.91
CA ASP A 134 25.17 -15.05 17.86
C ASP A 134 25.42 -13.92 16.84
N ASP A 135 26.64 -13.82 16.30
CA ASP A 135 27.04 -12.85 15.24
C ASP A 135 26.32 -13.07 13.89
N ASP A 136 25.26 -13.88 13.88
CA ASP A 136 24.44 -14.15 12.70
C ASP A 136 23.58 -12.92 12.40
N TYR A 137 24.07 -12.12 11.46
CA TYR A 137 23.31 -11.02 10.89
C TYR A 137 22.08 -11.55 10.15
N MET A 138 20.91 -11.09 10.58
CA MET A 138 19.63 -11.37 9.93
C MET A 138 19.27 -10.20 9.03
N PRO A 139 18.90 -10.39 7.76
CA PRO A 139 18.38 -9.30 6.93
C PRO A 139 17.05 -8.83 7.52
N VAL A 140 16.90 -7.51 7.66
CA VAL A 140 15.71 -6.86 8.19
C VAL A 140 15.13 -5.95 7.12
N VAL A 141 13.84 -6.11 6.83
CA VAL A 141 13.07 -5.24 5.94
C VAL A 141 12.10 -4.44 6.78
N THR A 142 12.17 -3.11 6.71
CA THR A 142 11.35 -2.20 7.52
C THR A 142 10.47 -1.34 6.64
N TYR A 143 9.17 -1.30 6.95
CA TYR A 143 8.18 -0.42 6.35
C TYR A 143 7.66 0.56 7.39
N THR A 144 7.65 1.85 7.07
CA THR A 144 7.06 2.90 7.91
C THR A 144 5.70 3.35 7.39
N ASN A 145 4.93 4.04 8.23
CA ASN A 145 3.63 4.62 7.87
C ASN A 145 2.58 3.61 7.37
N VAL A 146 2.58 2.38 7.90
CA VAL A 146 1.62 1.34 7.50
C VAL A 146 0.31 1.53 8.28
N PRO A 147 -0.85 1.72 7.62
CA PRO A 147 -2.14 1.86 8.30
C PRO A 147 -2.45 0.71 9.25
N GLN A 148 -3.14 1.00 10.34
CA GLN A 148 -3.44 0.03 11.41
C GLN A 148 -4.15 -1.25 10.90
N ASP A 149 -5.13 -1.08 10.04
CA ASP A 149 -5.93 -2.16 9.45
C ASP A 149 -5.08 -3.06 8.55
N VAL A 150 -4.17 -2.48 7.76
CA VAL A 150 -3.20 -3.22 6.95
C VAL A 150 -2.20 -3.95 7.85
N CYS A 151 -1.68 -3.28 8.89
CA CYS A 151 -0.74 -3.83 9.85
C CYS A 151 -1.30 -5.10 10.50
N THR A 152 -2.49 -5.02 11.09
CA THR A 152 -3.10 -6.20 11.75
C THR A 152 -3.32 -7.35 10.78
N ARG A 153 -3.74 -7.04 9.55
CA ARG A 153 -4.01 -8.05 8.53
C ARG A 153 -2.72 -8.74 8.07
N VAL A 154 -1.69 -8.00 7.71
CA VAL A 154 -0.44 -8.58 7.18
C VAL A 154 0.24 -9.47 8.22
N LEU A 155 0.21 -9.09 9.50
CA LEU A 155 0.79 -9.89 10.58
C LEU A 155 0.11 -11.26 10.75
N THR A 156 -1.18 -11.35 10.47
CA THR A 156 -1.95 -12.61 10.61
C THR A 156 -1.87 -13.50 9.37
N MET A 157 -1.31 -13.02 8.25
CA MET A 157 -1.20 -13.78 7.01
C MET A 157 -0.04 -14.79 6.99
N GLY A 158 0.90 -14.69 7.94
CA GLY A 158 2.11 -15.51 7.96
C GLY A 158 3.13 -15.08 6.90
N GLY A 159 4.30 -15.73 6.90
CA GLY A 159 5.40 -15.46 5.97
C GLY A 159 6.67 -16.24 6.37
N ASN A 160 7.74 -16.07 5.61
CA ASN A 160 9.04 -16.74 5.86
C ASN A 160 9.96 -15.96 6.81
N TRP A 161 9.42 -14.99 7.55
CA TRP A 161 10.16 -14.25 8.55
C TRP A 161 10.38 -15.11 9.80
N ARG A 162 11.51 -14.89 10.48
CA ARG A 162 11.78 -15.46 11.80
C ARG A 162 11.21 -14.59 12.91
N TYR A 163 11.33 -13.27 12.76
CA TYR A 163 10.92 -12.32 13.78
C TYR A 163 10.24 -11.10 13.15
N ILE A 164 9.28 -10.53 13.88
CA ILE A 164 8.66 -9.26 13.53
C ILE A 164 8.75 -8.31 14.70
N ASN A 165 9.17 -7.08 14.44
CA ASN A 165 9.05 -5.97 15.36
C ASN A 165 8.01 -4.97 14.84
N VAL A 166 7.14 -4.48 15.73
CA VAL A 166 6.13 -3.46 15.40
C VAL A 166 6.30 -2.27 16.33
N ASN A 167 6.43 -1.08 15.75
CA ASN A 167 6.60 0.20 16.46
C ASN A 167 7.81 0.26 17.42
N ASP A 168 8.80 -0.59 17.20
CA ASP A 168 10.04 -0.59 17.96
C ASP A 168 11.16 0.11 17.17
N PRO A 169 11.69 1.25 17.64
CA PRO A 169 12.72 2.00 16.95
C PRO A 169 14.10 1.35 17.01
N SER A 170 14.31 0.33 17.85
CA SER A 170 15.63 -0.27 18.04
C SER A 170 16.10 -1.09 16.84
N ASN A 171 15.20 -1.46 15.91
CA ASN A 171 15.43 -2.49 14.87
C ASN A 171 16.07 -3.78 15.44
N ALA A 172 16.08 -3.95 16.77
CA ALA A 172 16.71 -5.05 17.45
C ALA A 172 15.78 -6.24 17.34
N VAL A 173 16.23 -7.25 16.60
CA VAL A 173 15.56 -8.53 16.54
C VAL A 173 15.53 -9.08 17.97
N GLY A 174 14.38 -9.02 18.65
CA GLY A 174 14.31 -9.42 20.07
C GLY A 174 13.36 -8.63 20.98
N SER A 175 13.09 -7.35 20.70
CA SER A 175 12.43 -6.47 21.67
C SER A 175 10.89 -6.65 21.73
N GLN A 176 10.26 -7.06 20.63
CA GLN A 176 8.91 -7.65 20.61
C GLN A 176 8.90 -8.90 19.73
N THR A 177 9.54 -9.96 20.20
CA THR A 177 9.69 -11.20 19.43
C THR A 177 8.36 -11.93 19.30
N LEU A 178 7.67 -11.71 18.19
CA LEU A 178 6.61 -12.57 17.71
C LEU A 178 7.31 -13.69 16.90
N ASP A 179 7.55 -14.83 17.55
CA ASP A 179 8.20 -15.99 16.94
C ASP A 179 7.34 -16.53 15.79
N GLY A 180 7.98 -17.02 14.71
CA GLY A 180 7.50 -17.42 13.38
C GLY A 180 6.28 -18.36 13.29
N SER A 181 5.60 -18.59 14.39
CA SER A 181 4.21 -19.03 14.46
C SER A 181 3.25 -17.97 13.90
N THR A 182 2.14 -18.43 13.32
CA THR A 182 1.06 -17.56 12.85
C THR A 182 0.54 -16.72 14.02
N LEU A 183 0.66 -15.40 13.90
CA LEU A 183 0.22 -14.49 14.93
C LEU A 183 -1.29 -14.60 15.14
N THR A 184 -1.71 -14.67 16.41
CA THR A 184 -3.13 -14.55 16.71
C THR A 184 -3.60 -13.13 16.40
N ILE A 185 -4.89 -12.99 16.06
CA ILE A 185 -5.51 -11.68 15.84
C ILE A 185 -5.36 -10.77 17.07
N ALA A 186 -5.37 -11.34 18.28
CA ALA A 186 -5.19 -10.58 19.52
C ALA A 186 -3.79 -9.96 19.63
N GLN A 187 -2.74 -10.74 19.33
CA GLN A 187 -1.35 -10.26 19.34
C GLN A 187 -1.11 -9.21 18.24
N ALA A 188 -1.63 -9.44 17.04
CA ALA A 188 -1.51 -8.49 15.94
C ALA A 188 -2.20 -7.14 16.28
N LYS A 189 -3.38 -7.18 16.92
CA LYS A 189 -4.07 -5.97 17.38
C LYS A 189 -3.32 -5.22 18.47
N SER A 190 -2.70 -5.92 19.42
CA SER A 190 -1.91 -5.26 20.46
C SER A 190 -0.63 -4.62 19.90
N ALA A 191 -0.01 -5.27 18.91
CA ALA A 191 1.20 -4.75 18.27
C ALA A 191 0.90 -3.53 17.39
N CYS A 192 -0.14 -3.61 16.56
CA CYS A 192 -0.62 -2.53 15.68
C CYS A 192 -1.54 -1.55 16.44
N SER A 193 -1.00 -0.86 17.44
CA SER A 193 -1.76 0.04 18.31
C SER A 193 -1.85 1.49 17.80
N GLN A 194 -1.06 1.86 16.81
CA GLN A 194 -1.03 3.23 16.26
C GLN A 194 -1.87 3.33 14.98
N SER A 195 -2.31 4.55 14.63
CA SER A 195 -3.00 4.81 13.35
C SER A 195 -2.12 4.45 12.14
N TYR A 196 -0.83 4.72 12.27
CA TYR A 196 0.22 4.33 11.34
C TYR A 196 1.33 3.65 12.11
N ASN A 197 1.77 2.49 11.64
CA ASN A 197 2.72 1.63 12.34
C ASN A 197 4.00 1.49 11.51
N THR A 198 5.09 1.22 12.21
CA THR A 198 6.33 0.75 11.59
C THR A 198 6.44 -0.74 11.81
N ILE A 199 6.67 -1.52 10.76
CA ILE A 199 6.81 -2.97 10.83
C ILE A 199 8.18 -3.36 10.26
N ALA A 200 8.92 -4.16 11.00
CA ALA A 200 10.20 -4.70 10.59
C ALA A 200 10.16 -6.23 10.62
N TRP A 201 10.49 -6.87 9.50
CA TRP A 201 10.58 -8.33 9.37
C TRP A 201 12.04 -8.74 9.28
N ALA A 202 12.45 -9.69 10.13
CA ALA A 202 13.77 -10.31 10.08
C ALA A 202 13.68 -11.73 9.50
N PHE A 203 14.57 -12.06 8.57
CA PHE A 203 14.61 -13.37 7.88
C PHE A 203 15.87 -14.16 8.23
N LEU A 204 15.92 -15.42 7.79
CA LEU A 204 17.08 -16.31 7.95
C LEU A 204 17.85 -16.46 6.64
#